data_AF-A0A1Q9DL55-F1
#
_entry.id   AF-A0A1Q9DL55-F1
#
_cell.length_a   1.000
_cell.length_b   1.000
_cell.length_c   1.000
_cell.angle_alpha   90.00
_cell.angle_beta   90.00
_cell.angle_gamma   90.00
#
_symmetry.space_group_name_H-M   'P 1'
#
loop_
_entity.id
_entity.type
_entity.pdbx_description
1 polymer ?
#
loop_
_entity_poly.entity_id
_entity_poly.type
_entity_poly.pdbx_seq_one_letter_code
_entity_poly.pdbx_strand_id
1 'polypeptide(L)'
;MRRRGRWMSMRVMDIYLQEVEAITYLPWLTGDQRDFLQNMASSLPALLQKATSFTHAGIPRWLVVCTVAHINLRMPEGQVQLIVLGTVNCTLLKWCSLVALEPHVDHLHCPAGTGIQRGDNFSNCWVCEDNFTVLSGDTQSKCVPCPTHTDFCYADKFKMTPGHMVQKPDISLTIFCPNPAACPGGNSTDFSTMCAPGYQGRACARCTQGYSVSDSSVLICSRCATDFWRKLLQWAYMLAKHILPFAVAAYSALQVDEAEEVKRSGVLINQLLSFATVAGTLLIMVAQTNAMREIKLTAAGVGQALLHFVGFTTDFISGQGASEGSFGISSTCLLSYLGLSGTLWQAHLLHTAIPVALVLTLVAFLPSNRHGVAVVVGLNCFWPVIFSYFGKHLYCFQFAPEGTSQVQKTFECPFLEEESHRYVLRIVMVSIFLVVSFIWIGLSLPKEGAKPPLHVIFLSRAYRQSCRLWESERLMRKTLLTLAVSALPITSSSALQLVCIGGVVMVSLYLHAALLPYKTMRFNLTECTLLTTAALMTAIVSGLTAYDCYWGLMLDVEFAMIFSTVGLAALTCAVMIFMIVRELFRERRSRRANRSMSRAKNQPAVEAPWLWGTYLARRS
;
A
#
# COMPACT_ATOMS: atom_id res chain seq x y z
N MET A 1 -51.42 -6.65 9.68
CA MET A 1 -52.50 -6.72 10.69
C MET A 1 -53.73 -7.38 10.09
N ARG A 2 -54.08 -8.62 10.44
CA ARG A 2 -55.41 -9.20 10.15
C ARG A 2 -55.96 -9.79 11.45
N ARG A 3 -56.56 -8.95 12.30
CA ARG A 3 -57.33 -9.44 13.46
C ARG A 3 -58.74 -9.80 12.98
N ARG A 4 -59.25 -10.95 13.42
CA ARG A 4 -60.53 -11.58 13.02
C ARG A 4 -61.76 -10.77 13.45
N GLY A 5 -61.96 -9.59 12.87
CA GLY A 5 -63.25 -8.89 12.89
C GLY A 5 -64.19 -9.49 11.85
N ARG A 6 -65.48 -9.60 12.15
CA ARG A 6 -66.52 -10.03 11.21
C ARG A 6 -66.71 -8.97 10.13
N TRP A 7 -65.94 -9.05 9.05
CA TRP A 7 -66.20 -8.26 7.85
C TRP A 7 -67.35 -8.92 7.08
N MET A 8 -68.34 -8.13 6.66
CA MET A 8 -69.54 -8.64 5.96
C MET A 8 -69.22 -9.31 4.61
N SER A 9 -68.07 -9.01 3.98
CA SER A 9 -67.56 -9.74 2.82
C SER A 9 -66.05 -9.52 2.64
N MET A 10 -65.36 -10.50 2.04
CA MET A 10 -63.92 -10.43 1.77
C MET A 10 -63.54 -9.25 0.86
N ARG A 11 -64.45 -8.86 -0.05
CA ARG A 11 -64.28 -7.75 -0.97
C ARG A 11 -64.27 -6.39 -0.26
N VAL A 12 -65.04 -6.24 0.81
CA VAL A 12 -65.06 -5.02 1.63
C VAL A 12 -63.73 -4.87 2.39
N MET A 13 -63.16 -5.98 2.86
CA MET A 13 -61.86 -5.95 3.54
C MET A 13 -60.72 -5.55 2.59
N ASP A 14 -60.76 -5.99 1.34
CA ASP A 14 -59.71 -5.63 0.36
C ASP A 14 -59.78 -4.14 -0.02
N ILE A 15 -60.99 -3.58 -0.19
CA ILE A 15 -61.17 -2.13 -0.42
C ILE A 15 -60.64 -1.34 0.78
N TYR A 16 -60.99 -1.75 1.99
CA TYR A 16 -60.53 -1.10 3.21
C TYR A 16 -58.99 -1.15 3.36
N LEU A 17 -58.38 -2.29 3.02
CA LEU A 17 -56.91 -2.41 3.04
C LEU A 17 -56.25 -1.50 2.01
N GLN A 18 -56.82 -1.37 0.80
CA GLN A 18 -56.31 -0.46 -0.22
C GLN A 18 -56.44 1.02 0.20
N GLU A 19 -57.54 1.40 0.85
CA GLU A 19 -57.73 2.76 1.38
C GLU A 19 -56.74 3.07 2.50
N VAL A 20 -56.54 2.14 3.44
CA VAL A 20 -55.57 2.29 4.53
C VAL A 20 -54.15 2.38 3.98
N GLU A 21 -53.77 1.51 3.03
CA GLU A 21 -52.45 1.59 2.38
C GLU A 21 -52.26 2.93 1.66
N ALA A 22 -53.25 3.38 0.87
CA ALA A 22 -53.18 4.67 0.20
C ALA A 22 -52.99 5.83 1.18
N ILE A 23 -53.78 5.88 2.27
CA ILE A 23 -53.67 6.92 3.31
C ILE A 23 -52.31 6.89 4.00
N THR A 24 -51.74 5.70 4.20
CA THR A 24 -50.47 5.54 4.90
C THR A 24 -49.28 5.92 4.02
N TYR A 25 -49.32 5.61 2.72
CA TYR A 25 -48.18 5.80 1.81
C TYR A 25 -48.20 7.14 1.05
N LEU A 26 -49.36 7.71 0.74
CA LEU A 26 -49.46 9.00 0.02
C LEU A 26 -48.67 10.14 0.69
N PRO A 27 -48.64 10.28 2.03
CA PRO A 27 -47.86 11.32 2.69
C PRO A 27 -46.34 11.20 2.51
N TRP A 28 -45.84 9.99 2.24
CA TRP A 28 -44.40 9.70 2.12
C TRP A 28 -43.85 9.97 0.71
N LEU A 29 -44.74 10.23 -0.25
CA LEU A 29 -44.35 10.58 -1.61
C LEU A 29 -44.00 12.08 -1.70
N THR A 30 -42.97 12.36 -2.50
CA THR A 30 -42.60 13.74 -2.88
C THR A 30 -43.71 14.41 -3.69
N GLY A 31 -43.68 15.75 -3.80
CA GLY A 31 -44.70 16.53 -4.54
C GLY A 31 -44.86 16.03 -5.98
N ASP A 32 -43.76 15.91 -6.73
CA ASP A 32 -43.77 15.47 -8.12
C ASP A 32 -44.36 14.05 -8.29
N GLN A 33 -44.06 13.14 -7.37
CA GLN A 33 -44.59 11.77 -7.40
C GLN A 33 -46.09 11.74 -7.12
N ARG A 34 -46.58 12.61 -6.22
CA ARG A 34 -48.00 12.72 -5.90
C ARG A 34 -48.78 13.30 -7.07
N ASP A 35 -48.24 14.35 -7.70
CA ASP A 35 -48.84 14.97 -8.88
C ASP A 35 -48.88 13.98 -10.07
N PHE A 36 -47.82 13.20 -10.28
CA PHE A 36 -47.80 12.13 -11.27
C PHE A 36 -48.88 11.07 -11.00
N LEU A 37 -49.00 10.59 -9.76
CA LEU A 37 -50.03 9.62 -9.38
C LEU A 37 -51.44 10.18 -9.54
N GLN A 38 -51.66 11.44 -9.20
CA GLN A 38 -52.95 12.11 -9.33
C GLN A 38 -53.32 12.32 -10.80
N ASN A 39 -52.37 12.67 -11.65
CA ASN A 39 -52.56 12.80 -13.09
C ASN A 39 -52.82 11.44 -13.77
N MET A 40 -52.15 10.38 -13.31
CA MET A 40 -52.41 9.02 -13.78
C MET A 40 -53.81 8.53 -13.34
N ALA A 41 -54.19 8.79 -12.09
CA ALA A 41 -55.51 8.43 -11.57
C ALA A 41 -56.64 9.22 -12.25
N SER A 42 -56.45 10.51 -12.54
CA SER A 42 -57.44 11.32 -13.26
C SER A 42 -57.60 10.92 -14.73
N SER A 43 -56.58 10.30 -15.32
CA SER A 43 -56.62 9.75 -16.69
C SER A 43 -57.30 8.38 -16.78
N LEU A 44 -57.43 7.67 -15.65
CA LEU A 44 -57.96 6.30 -15.60
C LEU A 44 -59.42 6.17 -16.12
N PRO A 45 -60.36 7.08 -15.82
CA PRO A 45 -61.73 7.00 -16.35
C PRO A 45 -61.76 7.09 -17.89
N ALA A 46 -60.98 7.98 -18.48
CA ALA A 46 -60.89 8.12 -19.94
C ALA A 46 -60.26 6.88 -20.59
N LEU A 47 -59.22 6.31 -19.96
CA LEU A 47 -58.62 5.04 -20.38
C LEU A 47 -59.61 3.88 -20.29
N LEU A 48 -60.37 3.77 -19.20
CA LEU A 48 -61.41 2.75 -19.02
C LEU A 48 -62.54 2.90 -20.04
N GLN A 49 -62.99 4.12 -20.32
CA GLN A 49 -64.02 4.38 -21.33
C GLN A 49 -63.53 3.95 -22.72
N LYS A 50 -62.27 4.21 -23.05
CA LYS A 50 -61.65 3.80 -24.32
C LYS A 50 -61.40 2.29 -24.41
N ALA A 51 -61.02 1.66 -23.30
CA ALA A 51 -60.90 0.20 -23.23
C ALA A 51 -62.28 -0.48 -23.38
N THR A 52 -63.33 0.13 -22.83
CA THR A 52 -64.71 -0.34 -22.98
C THR A 52 -65.17 -0.21 -24.43
N SER A 53 -64.87 0.92 -25.09
CA SER A 53 -65.20 1.10 -26.52
C SER A 53 -64.46 0.12 -27.43
N PHE A 54 -63.19 -0.19 -27.14
CA PHE A 54 -62.44 -1.23 -27.86
C PHE A 54 -63.02 -2.63 -27.65
N THR A 55 -63.50 -2.93 -26.45
CA THR A 55 -64.20 -4.19 -26.16
C THR A 55 -65.50 -4.29 -26.96
N HIS A 56 -66.26 -3.20 -27.05
CA HIS A 56 -67.49 -3.13 -27.86
C HIS A 56 -67.20 -3.23 -29.37
N ALA A 57 -66.03 -2.75 -29.83
CA ALA A 57 -65.57 -2.86 -31.21
C ALA A 57 -65.02 -4.25 -31.59
N GLY A 58 -65.07 -5.23 -30.68
CA GLY A 58 -64.60 -6.60 -30.93
C GLY A 58 -63.07 -6.75 -30.96
N ILE A 59 -62.32 -5.75 -30.46
CA ILE A 59 -60.87 -5.83 -30.41
C ILE A 59 -60.45 -6.81 -29.30
N PRO A 60 -59.63 -7.83 -29.58
CA PRO A 60 -59.23 -8.82 -28.59
C PRO A 60 -58.49 -8.19 -27.41
N ARG A 61 -58.82 -8.61 -26.18
CA ARG A 61 -58.31 -8.03 -24.92
C ARG A 61 -56.78 -8.02 -24.80
N TRP A 62 -56.07 -8.94 -25.48
CA TRP A 62 -54.61 -8.98 -25.48
C TRP A 62 -53.96 -7.90 -26.34
N LEU A 63 -54.68 -7.32 -27.31
CA LEU A 63 -54.16 -6.25 -28.18
C LEU A 63 -54.17 -4.88 -27.48
N VAL A 64 -55.10 -4.65 -26.56
CA VAL A 64 -55.35 -3.36 -25.90
C VAL A 64 -54.29 -3.03 -24.82
N VAL A 65 -53.62 -4.04 -24.27
CA VAL A 65 -52.57 -3.85 -23.24
C VAL A 65 -51.22 -3.46 -23.87
N CYS A 66 -51.01 -3.67 -25.17
CA CYS A 66 -49.76 -3.35 -25.87
C CYS A 66 -49.76 -1.96 -26.57
N THR A 67 -50.91 -1.30 -26.69
CA THR A 67 -51.05 -0.03 -27.44
C THR A 67 -50.63 1.24 -26.70
N VAL A 68 -49.62 1.15 -25.83
CA VAL A 68 -48.84 2.33 -25.38
C VAL A 68 -47.46 2.39 -26.04
N ALA A 69 -47.01 1.36 -26.80
CA ALA A 69 -45.71 1.42 -27.48
C ALA A 69 -45.57 0.57 -28.76
N HIS A 70 -46.64 0.33 -29.50
CA HIS A 70 -46.54 -0.22 -30.88
C HIS A 70 -47.12 0.79 -31.87
N ILE A 71 -46.27 1.68 -32.39
CA ILE A 71 -46.59 2.46 -33.60
C ILE A 71 -46.34 1.52 -34.78
N ASN A 72 -47.38 0.83 -35.24
CA ASN A 72 -47.34 0.03 -36.46
C ASN A 72 -47.92 0.89 -37.60
N LEU A 73 -47.06 1.67 -38.27
CA LEU A 73 -47.46 2.47 -39.42
C LEU A 73 -47.62 1.56 -40.64
N ARG A 74 -48.83 1.03 -40.85
CA ARG A 74 -49.16 0.30 -42.07
C ARG A 74 -49.63 1.30 -43.12
N MET A 75 -48.74 1.71 -44.02
CA MET A 75 -49.07 2.58 -45.16
C MET A 75 -49.85 1.80 -46.23
N PRO A 76 -50.82 2.42 -46.91
CA PRO A 76 -51.54 1.80 -48.02
C PRO A 76 -50.59 1.49 -49.19
N GLU A 77 -50.81 0.35 -49.85
CA GLU A 77 -50.04 -0.13 -51.00
C GLU A 77 -50.01 0.93 -52.13
N GLY A 78 -48.83 1.45 -52.48
CA GLY A 78 -48.65 2.30 -53.67
C GLY A 78 -47.67 3.47 -53.59
N GLN A 79 -47.13 3.84 -52.42
CA GLN A 79 -46.07 4.86 -52.31
C GLN A 79 -44.99 4.43 -51.32
N VAL A 80 -43.80 4.10 -51.84
CA VAL A 80 -42.59 3.87 -51.02
C VAL A 80 -42.01 5.24 -50.68
N GLN A 81 -42.45 5.83 -49.58
CA GLN A 81 -41.75 6.98 -48.99
C GLN A 81 -40.74 6.46 -47.98
N LEU A 82 -39.47 6.84 -48.16
CA LEU A 82 -38.40 6.64 -47.19
C LEU A 82 -38.77 7.39 -45.90
N ILE A 83 -39.04 6.67 -44.82
CA ILE A 83 -39.29 7.26 -43.50
C ILE A 83 -37.94 7.37 -42.80
N VAL A 84 -37.36 8.58 -42.79
CA VAL A 84 -36.16 8.89 -42.02
C VAL A 84 -36.57 9.32 -40.63
N LEU A 85 -36.29 8.49 -39.62
CA LEU A 85 -36.46 8.83 -38.22
C LEU A 85 -35.10 9.21 -37.66
N GLY A 86 -34.94 10.44 -37.16
CA GLY A 86 -33.66 10.90 -36.61
C GLY A 86 -33.23 10.09 -35.38
N THR A 87 -33.90 10.31 -34.25
CA THR A 87 -33.56 9.63 -32.99
C THR A 87 -34.77 8.93 -32.40
N VAL A 88 -34.67 7.63 -32.18
CA VAL A 88 -35.67 6.83 -31.48
C VAL A 88 -35.08 6.39 -30.14
N ASN A 89 -35.72 6.80 -29.04
CA ASN A 89 -35.28 6.45 -27.70
C ASN A 89 -36.15 5.33 -27.11
N CYS A 90 -35.57 4.13 -27.03
CA CYS A 90 -36.21 2.94 -26.48
C CYS A 90 -35.78 2.62 -25.04
N THR A 91 -35.02 3.50 -24.37
CA THR A 91 -34.42 3.20 -23.05
C THR A 91 -35.42 2.83 -21.95
N LEU A 92 -36.68 3.25 -22.07
CA LEU A 92 -37.77 2.92 -21.12
C LEU A 92 -38.59 1.69 -21.52
N LEU A 93 -38.37 1.14 -22.72
CA LEU A 93 -39.13 0.03 -23.25
C LEU A 93 -38.37 -1.28 -23.07
N LYS A 94 -39.05 -2.31 -22.56
CA LYS A 94 -38.47 -3.66 -22.41
C LYS A 94 -38.14 -4.30 -23.77
N TRP A 95 -38.88 -3.93 -24.81
CA TRP A 95 -38.68 -4.39 -26.18
C TRP A 95 -39.00 -3.25 -27.14
N CYS A 96 -38.15 -3.06 -28.16
CA CYS A 96 -38.31 -2.00 -29.14
C CYS A 96 -37.93 -2.53 -30.52
N SER A 97 -38.90 -2.56 -31.43
CA SER A 97 -38.71 -3.06 -32.80
C SER A 97 -39.40 -2.13 -33.78
N LEU A 98 -38.63 -1.58 -34.71
CA LEU A 98 -39.11 -0.75 -35.81
C LEU A 98 -39.09 -1.61 -37.07
N VAL A 99 -40.25 -1.76 -37.71
CA VAL A 99 -40.40 -2.52 -38.95
C VAL A 99 -40.88 -1.56 -40.03
N ALA A 100 -40.13 -1.44 -41.11
CA ALA A 100 -40.48 -0.64 -42.29
C ALA A 100 -39.91 -1.30 -43.55
N LEU A 101 -40.31 -0.86 -44.74
CA LEU A 101 -39.71 -1.37 -45.98
C LEU A 101 -38.20 -1.04 -46.05
N GLU A 102 -37.83 0.15 -45.60
CA GLU A 102 -36.44 0.63 -45.51
C GLU A 102 -36.31 1.57 -44.29
N PRO A 103 -36.23 1.04 -43.05
CA PRO A 103 -36.12 1.87 -41.86
C PRO A 103 -34.73 2.48 -41.77
N HIS A 104 -34.61 3.78 -42.09
CA HIS A 104 -33.40 4.54 -41.79
C HIS A 104 -33.57 5.26 -40.44
N VAL A 105 -32.94 4.71 -39.41
CA VAL A 105 -32.88 5.30 -38.06
C VAL A 105 -31.45 5.70 -37.79
N ASP A 106 -31.18 7.00 -37.74
CA ASP A 106 -29.82 7.51 -37.54
C ASP A 106 -29.30 7.07 -36.15
N HIS A 107 -30.15 7.21 -35.14
CA HIS A 107 -29.82 6.91 -33.74
C HIS A 107 -30.94 6.14 -33.04
N LEU A 108 -30.67 4.87 -32.70
CA LEU A 108 -31.55 4.03 -31.88
C LEU A 108 -30.93 3.87 -30.49
N HIS A 109 -31.54 4.47 -29.45
CA HIS A 109 -31.08 4.28 -28.07
C HIS A 109 -31.78 3.08 -27.45
N CYS A 110 -31.04 2.00 -27.28
CA CYS A 110 -31.53 0.77 -26.67
C CYS A 110 -31.34 0.78 -25.14
N PRO A 111 -32.20 0.10 -24.35
CA PRO A 111 -31.97 -0.06 -22.92
C PRO A 111 -30.67 -0.82 -22.63
N ALA A 112 -30.10 -0.64 -21.44
CA ALA A 112 -28.93 -1.42 -21.01
C ALA A 112 -29.20 -2.93 -21.12
N GLY A 113 -28.20 -3.68 -21.57
CA GLY A 113 -28.31 -5.09 -21.87
C GLY A 113 -29.01 -5.45 -23.17
N THR A 114 -29.27 -4.46 -24.02
CA THR A 114 -29.71 -4.73 -25.39
C THR A 114 -28.77 -4.10 -26.40
N GLY A 115 -28.44 -4.84 -27.45
CA GLY A 115 -27.69 -4.36 -28.60
C GLY A 115 -28.60 -4.00 -29.77
N ILE A 116 -28.07 -3.25 -30.73
CA ILE A 116 -28.80 -2.89 -31.96
C ILE A 116 -28.61 -3.99 -33.00
N GLN A 117 -29.72 -4.55 -33.50
CA GLN A 117 -29.74 -5.43 -34.66
C GLN A 117 -30.46 -4.73 -35.82
N ARG A 118 -29.77 -4.61 -36.96
CA ARG A 118 -30.31 -4.06 -38.21
C ARG A 118 -30.43 -5.18 -39.23
N GLY A 119 -31.64 -5.39 -39.73
CA GLY A 119 -31.92 -6.21 -40.91
C GLY A 119 -32.50 -5.34 -42.03
N ASP A 120 -32.70 -5.91 -43.21
CA ASP A 120 -33.15 -5.17 -44.40
C ASP A 120 -34.45 -4.38 -44.14
N ASN A 121 -35.37 -4.95 -43.34
CA ASN A 121 -36.70 -4.38 -43.10
C ASN A 121 -36.95 -4.04 -41.61
N PHE A 122 -35.93 -4.09 -40.75
CA PHE A 122 -36.13 -3.80 -39.33
C PHE A 122 -34.89 -3.26 -38.61
N SER A 123 -35.13 -2.45 -37.58
CA SER A 123 -34.15 -2.05 -36.59
C SER A 123 -34.74 -2.29 -35.21
N ASN A 124 -34.13 -3.17 -34.41
CA ASN A 124 -34.64 -3.50 -33.07
C ASN A 124 -33.52 -3.50 -32.02
N CYS A 125 -33.95 -3.41 -30.76
CA CYS A 125 -33.11 -3.64 -29.60
C CYS A 125 -33.27 -5.10 -29.15
N TRP A 126 -32.19 -5.87 -29.25
CA TRP A 126 -32.16 -7.29 -28.92
C TRP A 126 -31.37 -7.52 -27.62
N VAL A 127 -31.89 -8.36 -26.71
CA VAL A 127 -31.21 -8.67 -25.43
C VAL A 127 -29.92 -9.43 -25.70
N CYS A 128 -28.80 -8.96 -25.16
CA CYS A 128 -27.53 -9.64 -25.35
C CYS A 128 -27.59 -11.08 -24.82
N GLU A 129 -26.98 -11.99 -25.59
CA GLU A 129 -26.86 -13.41 -25.20
C GLU A 129 -26.00 -13.57 -23.95
N ASP A 130 -26.04 -14.77 -23.35
CA ASP A 130 -25.17 -15.12 -22.24
C ASP A 130 -23.71 -14.88 -22.61
N ASN A 131 -22.93 -14.31 -21.68
CA ASN A 131 -21.56 -13.84 -21.90
C ASN A 131 -21.40 -12.61 -22.81
N PHE A 132 -22.48 -11.90 -23.12
CA PHE A 132 -22.40 -10.58 -23.75
C PHE A 132 -23.12 -9.52 -22.92
N THR A 133 -22.60 -8.29 -22.95
CA THR A 133 -23.14 -7.18 -22.15
C THR A 133 -23.07 -5.85 -22.89
N VAL A 134 -23.97 -4.93 -22.54
CA VAL A 134 -23.99 -3.53 -22.99
C VAL A 134 -24.42 -2.65 -21.82
N LEU A 135 -23.49 -1.84 -21.29
CA LEU A 135 -23.77 -1.02 -20.10
C LEU A 135 -24.36 0.36 -20.41
N SER A 136 -24.25 0.82 -21.65
CA SER A 136 -24.79 2.11 -22.07
C SER A 136 -25.54 1.94 -23.37
N GLY A 137 -26.77 2.47 -23.40
CA GLY A 137 -27.62 2.60 -24.58
C GLY A 137 -27.10 3.62 -25.57
N ASP A 138 -25.80 3.61 -25.83
CA ASP A 138 -25.18 4.50 -26.79
C ASP A 138 -25.62 4.11 -28.22
N THR A 139 -25.62 5.08 -29.12
CA THR A 139 -26.30 4.98 -30.44
C THR A 139 -25.77 3.90 -31.39
N GLN A 140 -24.68 3.23 -31.02
CA GLN A 140 -24.02 2.18 -31.81
C GLN A 140 -23.66 0.93 -30.99
N SER A 141 -24.31 0.71 -29.84
CA SER A 141 -23.92 -0.39 -28.97
C SER A 141 -24.24 -1.76 -29.58
N LYS A 142 -23.18 -2.44 -30.03
CA LYS A 142 -23.18 -3.88 -30.27
C LYS A 142 -22.98 -4.58 -28.94
N CYS A 143 -23.62 -5.74 -28.77
CA CYS A 143 -23.32 -6.63 -27.66
C CYS A 143 -21.83 -7.00 -27.69
N VAL A 144 -21.10 -6.66 -26.63
CA VAL A 144 -19.67 -6.99 -26.50
C VAL A 144 -19.49 -8.17 -25.56
N PRO A 145 -18.48 -9.02 -25.77
CA PRO A 145 -18.21 -10.12 -24.86
C PRO A 145 -17.97 -9.60 -23.45
N CYS A 146 -18.44 -10.36 -22.47
CA CYS A 146 -18.22 -10.06 -21.07
C CYS A 146 -16.72 -9.98 -20.77
N PRO A 147 -16.32 -9.03 -19.90
CA PRO A 147 -14.94 -8.94 -19.48
C PRO A 147 -14.47 -10.26 -18.86
N THR A 148 -13.20 -10.60 -19.06
CA THR A 148 -12.60 -11.72 -18.33
C THR A 148 -12.50 -11.40 -16.83
N HIS A 149 -12.53 -12.42 -15.97
CA HIS A 149 -12.46 -12.29 -14.51
C HIS A 149 -13.64 -11.55 -13.84
N THR A 150 -14.85 -11.70 -14.40
CA THR A 150 -16.10 -11.29 -13.74
C THR A 150 -16.61 -12.37 -12.78
N ASP A 151 -17.11 -11.96 -11.61
CA ASP A 151 -17.86 -12.83 -10.68
C ASP A 151 -19.17 -13.30 -11.35
N PHE A 152 -19.87 -12.37 -12.00
CA PHE A 152 -21.05 -12.61 -12.80
C PHE A 152 -21.15 -11.57 -13.92
N CYS A 153 -21.72 -11.97 -15.04
CA CYS A 153 -22.00 -11.07 -16.15
C CYS A 153 -23.38 -11.38 -16.73
N TYR A 154 -24.24 -10.38 -16.68
CA TYR A 154 -25.56 -10.36 -17.29
C TYR A 154 -25.55 -9.32 -18.40
N ALA A 155 -26.60 -9.34 -19.23
CA ALA A 155 -26.73 -8.42 -20.35
C ALA A 155 -26.56 -6.95 -19.93
N ASP A 156 -27.19 -6.52 -18.83
CA ASP A 156 -27.23 -5.14 -18.36
C ASP A 156 -26.23 -4.81 -17.24
N LYS A 157 -25.61 -5.82 -16.63
CA LYS A 157 -24.70 -5.62 -15.49
C LYS A 157 -23.67 -6.71 -15.32
N PHE A 158 -22.51 -6.36 -14.78
CA PHE A 158 -21.50 -7.31 -14.35
C PHE A 158 -20.77 -6.81 -13.10
N LYS A 159 -20.07 -7.74 -12.45
CA LYS A 159 -19.20 -7.46 -11.31
C LYS A 159 -17.84 -8.07 -11.56
N MET A 160 -16.77 -7.28 -11.45
CA MET A 160 -15.42 -7.83 -11.57
C MET A 160 -14.99 -8.48 -10.25
N THR A 161 -14.11 -9.47 -10.35
CA THR A 161 -13.36 -9.97 -9.20
C THR A 161 -12.42 -8.88 -8.65
N PRO A 162 -12.10 -8.87 -7.34
CA PRO A 162 -11.10 -7.97 -6.78
C PRO A 162 -9.74 -8.11 -7.50
N GLY A 163 -9.04 -6.98 -7.66
CA GLY A 163 -7.80 -6.92 -8.45
C GLY A 163 -8.00 -6.75 -9.95
N HIS A 164 -9.25 -6.69 -10.43
CA HIS A 164 -9.56 -6.44 -11.84
C HIS A 164 -10.53 -5.26 -11.97
N MET A 165 -10.40 -4.51 -13.06
CA MET A 165 -11.35 -3.47 -13.44
C MET A 165 -11.51 -3.41 -14.96
N VAL A 166 -12.48 -2.64 -15.43
CA VAL A 166 -12.67 -2.31 -16.85
C VAL A 166 -12.46 -0.82 -17.08
N GLN A 167 -12.11 -0.43 -18.30
CA GLN A 167 -11.95 0.98 -18.68
C GLN A 167 -13.03 1.42 -19.65
N LYS A 168 -13.63 2.60 -19.43
CA LYS A 168 -14.46 3.24 -20.46
C LYS A 168 -13.60 3.81 -21.59
N PRO A 169 -14.05 3.70 -22.86
CA PRO A 169 -15.34 3.15 -23.31
C PRO A 169 -15.35 1.63 -23.53
N ASP A 170 -14.19 0.97 -23.62
CA ASP A 170 -14.09 -0.44 -23.98
C ASP A 170 -14.14 -1.37 -22.75
N ILE A 171 -15.35 -1.82 -22.44
CA ILE A 171 -15.60 -2.72 -21.31
C ILE A 171 -15.10 -4.15 -21.57
N SER A 172 -14.75 -4.51 -22.81
CA SER A 172 -14.16 -5.81 -23.11
C SER A 172 -12.71 -5.90 -22.62
N LEU A 173 -12.06 -4.75 -22.41
CA LEU A 173 -10.70 -4.67 -21.89
C LEU A 173 -10.68 -4.79 -20.36
N THR A 174 -10.37 -6.00 -19.88
CA THR A 174 -10.03 -6.22 -18.47
C THR A 174 -8.63 -5.69 -18.18
N ILE A 175 -8.52 -4.88 -17.14
CA ILE A 175 -7.28 -4.32 -16.61
C ILE A 175 -6.99 -4.96 -15.25
N PHE A 176 -5.78 -5.47 -15.11
CA PHE A 176 -5.23 -5.95 -13.84
C PHE A 176 -4.75 -4.79 -12.97
N CYS A 177 -5.11 -4.85 -11.69
CA CYS A 177 -4.70 -3.90 -10.67
C CYS A 177 -3.64 -4.52 -9.75
N PRO A 178 -2.43 -3.93 -9.66
CA PRO A 178 -1.37 -4.46 -8.80
C PRO A 178 -1.64 -4.31 -7.29
N ASN A 179 -2.70 -3.60 -6.91
CA ASN A 179 -3.17 -3.57 -5.54
C ASN A 179 -4.65 -3.96 -5.53
N PRO A 180 -4.99 -5.20 -5.15
CA PRO A 180 -6.38 -5.64 -5.15
C PRO A 180 -7.24 -4.88 -4.13
N ALA A 181 -6.63 -4.30 -3.08
CA ALA A 181 -7.36 -3.43 -2.15
C ALA A 181 -7.73 -2.07 -2.77
N ALA A 182 -7.02 -1.62 -3.81
CA ALA A 182 -7.37 -0.41 -4.56
C ALA A 182 -8.48 -0.66 -5.60
N CYS A 183 -8.62 -1.91 -6.06
CA CYS A 183 -9.62 -2.34 -7.04
C CYS A 183 -10.54 -3.42 -6.46
N PRO A 184 -11.62 -3.06 -5.77
CA PRO A 184 -12.54 -4.02 -5.17
C PRO A 184 -13.39 -4.80 -6.20
N GLY A 185 -13.24 -4.52 -7.50
CA GLY A 185 -13.96 -5.16 -8.58
C GLY A 185 -15.22 -4.41 -9.06
N GLY A 186 -15.85 -3.63 -8.17
CA GLY A 186 -16.94 -2.70 -8.51
C GLY A 186 -18.19 -3.34 -9.15
N ASN A 187 -19.27 -2.57 -9.27
CA ASN A 187 -20.45 -2.97 -10.06
C ASN A 187 -20.54 -2.06 -11.29
N SER A 188 -20.87 -2.64 -12.44
CA SER A 188 -20.97 -1.94 -13.73
C SER A 188 -21.94 -0.77 -13.75
N THR A 189 -22.95 -0.77 -12.88
CA THR A 189 -23.96 0.31 -12.79
C THR A 189 -23.35 1.65 -12.38
N ASP A 190 -22.23 1.62 -11.65
CA ASP A 190 -21.54 2.82 -11.21
C ASP A 190 -20.02 2.63 -11.36
N PHE A 191 -19.50 3.01 -12.51
CA PHE A 191 -18.07 2.94 -12.80
C PHE A 191 -17.20 3.78 -11.85
N SER A 192 -17.78 4.76 -11.14
CA SER A 192 -17.05 5.50 -10.12
C SER A 192 -16.63 4.60 -8.93
N THR A 193 -17.28 3.44 -8.78
CA THR A 193 -17.01 2.44 -7.74
C THR A 193 -15.91 1.42 -8.10
N MET A 194 -15.31 1.50 -9.30
CA MET A 194 -14.25 0.57 -9.70
C MET A 194 -12.97 0.74 -8.87
N CYS A 195 -12.72 1.95 -8.38
CA CYS A 195 -11.63 2.24 -7.46
C CYS A 195 -12.14 2.40 -6.02
N ALA A 196 -11.37 1.90 -5.07
CA ALA A 196 -11.61 2.14 -3.66
C ALA A 196 -11.46 3.65 -3.33
N PRO A 197 -12.11 4.15 -2.28
CA PRO A 197 -11.96 5.54 -1.84
C PRO A 197 -10.49 5.91 -1.64
N GLY A 198 -10.05 7.02 -2.25
CA GLY A 198 -8.66 7.46 -2.21
C GLY A 198 -7.85 7.13 -3.46
N TYR A 199 -8.38 6.29 -4.36
CA TYR A 199 -7.73 5.86 -5.58
C TYR A 199 -8.49 6.32 -6.84
N GLN A 200 -7.78 6.54 -7.94
CA GLN A 200 -8.32 6.97 -9.23
C GLN A 200 -7.39 6.59 -10.40
N GLY A 201 -7.87 6.78 -11.62
CA GLY A 201 -7.11 6.53 -12.85
C GLY A 201 -7.11 5.07 -13.27
N ARG A 202 -6.29 4.73 -14.29
CA ARG A 202 -6.14 3.35 -14.77
C ARG A 202 -5.59 2.45 -13.68
N ALA A 203 -6.25 1.30 -13.49
CA ALA A 203 -6.01 0.32 -12.42
C ALA A 203 -5.90 0.92 -11.01
N CYS A 204 -6.58 2.04 -10.79
CA CYS A 204 -6.61 2.72 -9.51
C CYS A 204 -5.18 3.02 -8.97
N ALA A 205 -4.23 3.26 -9.87
CA ALA A 205 -2.82 3.43 -9.52
C ALA A 205 -2.45 4.85 -9.07
N ARG A 206 -3.37 5.83 -9.19
CA ARG A 206 -3.15 7.22 -8.77
C ARG A 206 -4.00 7.53 -7.54
N CYS A 207 -3.51 8.40 -6.66
CA CYS A 207 -4.29 8.85 -5.51
C CYS A 207 -5.24 10.01 -5.90
N THR A 208 -6.42 10.07 -5.27
CA THR A 208 -7.34 11.21 -5.40
C THR A 208 -6.88 12.41 -4.59
N GLN A 209 -7.51 13.57 -4.79
CA GLN A 209 -7.22 14.76 -3.99
C GLN A 209 -7.45 14.51 -2.49
N GLY A 210 -6.50 14.95 -1.65
CA GLY A 210 -6.51 14.71 -0.21
C GLY A 210 -5.92 13.35 0.22
N TYR A 211 -5.53 12.52 -0.74
CA TYR A 211 -4.75 11.30 -0.54
C TYR A 211 -3.39 11.46 -1.21
N SER A 212 -2.40 10.71 -0.74
CA SER A 212 -1.09 10.68 -1.39
C SER A 212 -0.40 9.33 -1.19
N VAL A 213 0.69 9.10 -1.93
CA VAL A 213 1.37 7.81 -1.99
C VAL A 213 2.06 7.50 -0.67
N SER A 214 1.84 6.31 -0.10
CA SER A 214 2.44 5.90 1.17
C SER A 214 3.97 5.77 1.08
N ASP A 215 4.66 6.03 2.20
CA ASP A 215 6.10 5.81 2.28
C ASP A 215 6.47 4.30 2.22
N SER A 216 5.56 3.39 2.56
CA SER A 216 5.80 1.93 2.53
C SER A 216 5.62 1.28 1.16
N SER A 217 4.72 1.80 0.33
CA SER A 217 4.44 1.23 -0.99
C SER A 217 3.93 2.31 -1.93
N VAL A 218 4.43 2.28 -3.18
CA VAL A 218 3.99 3.21 -4.21
C VAL A 218 2.53 2.98 -4.65
N LEU A 219 1.98 1.81 -4.34
CA LEU A 219 0.63 1.39 -4.73
C LEU A 219 -0.45 1.64 -3.67
N ILE A 220 -0.06 2.17 -2.51
CA ILE A 220 -0.99 2.42 -1.39
C ILE A 220 -1.19 3.92 -1.25
N CYS A 221 -2.44 4.36 -1.31
CA CYS A 221 -2.82 5.75 -1.07
C CYS A 221 -3.23 5.93 0.39
N SER A 222 -2.54 6.81 1.12
CA SER A 222 -2.91 7.20 2.49
C SER A 222 -3.60 8.56 2.49
N ARG A 223 -4.61 8.71 3.35
CA ARG A 223 -5.32 9.98 3.52
C ARG A 223 -4.43 10.99 4.23
N CYS A 224 -4.27 12.17 3.66
CA CYS A 224 -3.51 13.23 4.30
C CYS A 224 -4.29 13.81 5.49
N ALA A 225 -3.54 14.20 6.53
CA ALA A 225 -4.12 14.81 7.71
C ALA A 225 -4.65 16.21 7.38
N THR A 226 -5.88 16.48 7.79
CA THR A 226 -6.50 17.82 7.71
C THR A 226 -6.11 18.67 8.91
N ASP A 227 -6.06 18.04 10.09
CA ASP A 227 -5.89 18.72 11.38
C ASP A 227 -4.45 19.16 11.61
N PHE A 228 -4.26 20.39 12.12
CA PHE A 228 -2.95 20.96 12.40
C PHE A 228 -2.08 20.06 13.30
N TRP A 229 -2.65 19.54 14.39
CA TRP A 229 -1.93 18.68 15.33
C TRP A 229 -1.44 17.38 14.70
N ARG A 230 -2.25 16.78 13.82
CA ARG A 230 -1.86 15.58 13.09
C ARG A 230 -0.75 15.89 12.08
N LYS A 231 -0.84 17.01 11.37
CA LYS A 231 0.23 17.49 10.46
C LYS A 231 1.55 17.69 11.21
N LEU A 232 1.51 18.35 12.38
CA LEU A 232 2.68 18.57 13.23
C LEU A 232 3.27 17.25 13.71
N LEU A 233 2.43 16.31 14.15
CA LEU A 233 2.88 15.00 14.60
C LEU A 233 3.54 14.19 13.46
N GLN A 234 3.00 14.26 12.24
CA GLN A 234 3.60 13.61 11.07
C GLN A 234 4.99 14.21 10.74
N TRP A 235 5.15 15.53 10.82
CA TRP A 235 6.46 16.19 10.69
C TRP A 235 7.43 15.79 11.80
N ALA A 236 6.98 15.84 13.06
CA ALA A 236 7.80 15.48 14.21
C ALA A 236 8.28 14.03 14.12
N TYR A 237 7.39 13.11 13.73
CA TYR A 237 7.74 11.71 13.51
C TYR A 237 8.74 11.55 12.35
N MET A 238 8.50 12.22 11.22
CA MET A 238 9.38 12.17 10.05
C MET A 238 10.79 12.70 10.36
N LEU A 239 10.91 13.75 11.17
CA LEU A 239 12.20 14.25 11.62
C LEU A 239 12.83 13.31 12.66
N ALA A 240 12.06 12.84 13.63
CA ALA A 240 12.54 11.94 14.69
C ALA A 240 13.10 10.63 14.12
N LYS A 241 12.48 10.06 13.08
CA LYS A 241 12.95 8.82 12.44
C LYS A 241 14.33 8.95 11.80
N HIS A 242 14.73 10.16 11.38
CA HIS A 242 16.05 10.41 10.80
C HIS A 242 17.05 10.88 11.87
N ILE A 243 16.62 11.81 12.72
CA ILE A 243 17.49 12.45 13.72
C ILE A 243 17.89 11.46 14.79
N LEU A 244 16.98 10.64 15.33
CA LEU A 244 17.30 9.81 16.49
C LEU A 244 18.32 8.71 16.16
N PRO A 245 18.14 7.86 15.11
CA PRO A 245 19.13 6.84 14.79
C PRO A 245 20.50 7.44 14.48
N PHE A 246 20.53 8.56 13.76
CA PHE A 246 21.77 9.28 13.45
C PHE A 246 22.42 9.86 14.69
N ALA A 247 21.67 10.52 15.58
CA ALA A 247 22.20 11.09 16.81
C ALA A 247 22.77 10.00 17.73
N VAL A 248 22.10 8.85 17.85
CA VAL A 248 22.59 7.70 18.62
C VAL A 248 23.88 7.14 18.02
N ALA A 249 23.92 6.96 16.70
CA ALA A 249 25.10 6.45 15.99
C ALA A 249 26.29 7.43 16.08
N ALA A 250 26.04 8.73 15.84
CA ALA A 250 27.03 9.79 15.93
C ALA A 250 27.57 9.92 17.36
N TYR A 251 26.70 9.94 18.36
CA TYR A 251 27.11 9.98 19.76
C TYR A 251 27.97 8.77 20.16
N SER A 252 27.60 7.57 19.69
CA SER A 252 28.38 6.35 19.92
C SER A 252 29.78 6.44 19.31
N ALA A 253 29.87 6.96 18.07
CA ALA A 253 31.10 7.14 17.31
C ALA A 253 32.04 8.20 17.90
N LEU A 254 31.49 9.34 18.33
CA LEU A 254 32.28 10.45 18.86
C LEU A 254 32.90 10.18 20.23
N GLN A 255 32.29 9.26 20.99
CA GLN A 255 32.77 8.85 22.30
C GLN A 255 33.81 7.72 22.25
N VAL A 256 34.39 7.39 21.09
CA VAL A 256 35.46 6.40 21.04
C VAL A 256 36.79 7.11 21.23
N ASP A 257 37.27 7.07 22.47
CA ASP A 257 38.65 7.46 22.78
C ASP A 257 39.60 6.41 22.22
N GLU A 258 40.75 6.86 21.68
CA GLU A 258 41.73 6.01 21.00
C GLU A 258 42.22 4.82 21.86
N ALA A 259 42.18 4.97 23.19
CA ALA A 259 42.67 3.97 24.14
C ALA A 259 41.58 3.06 24.74
N GLU A 260 40.29 3.36 24.60
CA GLU A 260 39.23 2.67 25.36
C GLU A 260 38.72 1.41 24.64
N GLU A 261 38.32 0.35 25.35
CA GLU A 261 37.82 -0.91 24.78
C GLU A 261 36.62 -0.75 23.82
N VAL A 262 36.40 -1.75 22.95
CA VAL A 262 35.22 -1.80 22.05
C VAL A 262 33.93 -1.73 22.89
N LYS A 263 33.07 -0.75 22.59
CA LYS A 263 31.73 -0.66 23.20
C LYS A 263 30.88 -1.82 22.72
N ARG A 264 30.48 -2.66 23.67
CA ARG A 264 29.67 -3.86 23.43
C ARG A 264 28.25 -3.48 23.06
N SER A 265 27.73 -2.40 23.65
CA SER A 265 26.40 -1.86 23.36
C SER A 265 26.23 -1.49 21.89
N GLY A 266 27.24 -0.83 21.29
CA GLY A 266 27.19 -0.42 19.87
C GLY A 266 27.09 -1.59 18.90
N VAL A 267 27.80 -2.69 19.18
CA VAL A 267 27.70 -3.92 18.38
C VAL A 267 26.27 -4.48 18.43
N LEU A 268 25.71 -4.64 19.63
CA LEU A 268 24.36 -5.18 19.83
C LEU A 268 23.27 -4.29 19.20
N ILE A 269 23.41 -2.97 19.28
CA ILE A 269 22.50 -2.02 18.62
C ILE A 269 22.52 -2.25 17.11
N ASN A 270 23.70 -2.34 16.49
CA ASN A 270 23.80 -2.59 15.06
C ASN A 270 23.18 -3.93 14.65
N GLN A 271 23.35 -4.99 15.47
CA GLN A 271 22.73 -6.29 15.23
C GLN A 271 21.19 -6.20 15.31
N LEU A 272 20.65 -5.52 16.32
CA LEU A 272 19.21 -5.26 16.45
C LEU A 272 18.66 -4.46 15.26
N LEU A 273 19.36 -3.41 14.81
CA LEU A 273 18.95 -2.61 13.65
C LEU A 273 18.85 -3.44 12.37
N SER A 274 19.80 -4.37 12.17
CA SER A 274 19.78 -5.29 11.04
C SER A 274 18.60 -6.27 11.12
N PHE A 275 18.35 -6.86 12.30
CA PHE A 275 17.21 -7.77 12.49
C PHE A 275 15.87 -7.05 12.31
N ALA A 276 15.71 -5.88 12.92
CA ALA A 276 14.49 -5.07 12.84
C ALA A 276 14.11 -4.68 11.41
N THR A 277 15.09 -4.52 10.52
CA THR A 277 14.86 -4.26 9.08
C THR A 277 14.12 -5.43 8.42
N VAL A 278 14.57 -6.67 8.65
CA VAL A 278 13.91 -7.87 8.10
C VAL A 278 12.58 -8.11 8.80
N ALA A 279 12.57 -8.08 10.13
CA ALA A 279 11.36 -8.33 10.93
C ALA A 279 10.24 -7.33 10.60
N GLY A 280 10.54 -6.03 10.52
CA GLY A 280 9.56 -5.00 10.17
C GLY A 280 8.92 -5.25 8.81
N THR A 281 9.72 -5.62 7.80
CA THR A 281 9.23 -5.96 6.46
C THR A 281 8.28 -7.16 6.50
N LEU A 282 8.67 -8.24 7.17
CA LEU A 282 7.87 -9.45 7.29
C LEU A 282 6.56 -9.20 8.05
N LEU A 283 6.58 -8.33 9.06
CA LEU A 283 5.38 -7.93 9.79
C LEU A 283 4.43 -7.08 8.94
N ILE A 284 4.94 -6.24 8.03
CA ILE A 284 4.11 -5.53 7.05
C ILE A 284 3.42 -6.53 6.12
N MET A 285 4.13 -7.57 5.66
CA MET A 285 3.53 -8.64 4.84
C MET A 285 2.41 -9.37 5.58
N VAL A 286 2.67 -9.76 6.83
CA VAL A 286 1.67 -10.39 7.71
C VAL A 286 0.45 -9.47 7.86
N ALA A 287 0.66 -8.17 8.05
CA ALA A 287 -0.40 -7.17 8.22
C ALA A 287 -1.36 -7.06 7.02
N GLN A 288 -0.92 -7.48 5.83
CA GLN A 288 -1.68 -7.39 4.58
C GLN A 288 -2.48 -8.65 4.22
N THR A 289 -2.22 -9.78 4.89
CA THR A 289 -2.97 -11.04 4.69
C THR A 289 -4.44 -10.91 5.07
N ASN A 290 -5.31 -11.70 4.44
CA ASN A 290 -6.75 -11.68 4.70
C ASN A 290 -7.06 -12.09 6.16
N ALA A 291 -6.41 -13.14 6.65
CA ALA A 291 -6.50 -13.59 8.04
C ALA A 291 -6.26 -12.45 9.03
N MET A 292 -5.23 -11.63 8.80
CA MET A 292 -4.93 -10.51 9.69
C MET A 292 -5.98 -9.40 9.62
N ARG A 293 -6.65 -9.21 8.47
CA ARG A 293 -7.81 -8.30 8.37
C ARG A 293 -8.98 -8.82 9.19
N GLU A 294 -9.23 -10.13 9.18
CA GLU A 294 -10.26 -10.75 10.02
C GLU A 294 -9.92 -10.65 11.52
N ILE A 295 -8.66 -10.85 11.91
CA ILE A 295 -8.20 -10.63 13.30
C ILE A 295 -8.44 -9.19 13.72
N LYS A 296 -8.16 -8.20 12.86
CA LYS A 296 -8.42 -6.78 13.16
C LYS A 296 -9.90 -6.51 13.45
N LEU A 297 -10.81 -7.23 12.78
CA LEU A 297 -12.25 -7.10 13.00
C LEU A 297 -12.73 -7.83 14.27
N THR A 298 -12.13 -8.98 14.60
CA THR A 298 -12.59 -9.87 15.69
C THR A 298 -11.91 -9.57 17.03
N ALA A 299 -10.61 -9.32 17.04
CA ALA A 299 -9.79 -9.17 18.24
C ALA A 299 -9.45 -7.68 18.52
N ALA A 300 -10.49 -6.84 18.56
CA ALA A 300 -10.47 -5.37 18.49
C ALA A 300 -9.63 -4.58 19.54
N GLY A 301 -8.69 -5.20 20.26
CA GLY A 301 -7.80 -4.51 21.19
C GLY A 301 -6.38 -5.08 21.23
N VAL A 302 -6.22 -6.35 21.59
CA VAL A 302 -4.91 -6.90 21.98
C VAL A 302 -4.01 -7.16 20.76
N GLY A 303 -4.51 -7.85 19.74
CA GLY A 303 -3.73 -8.18 18.54
C GLY A 303 -3.30 -6.94 17.76
N GLN A 304 -4.22 -5.99 17.62
CA GLN A 304 -3.94 -4.70 16.99
C GLN A 304 -2.90 -3.89 17.78
N ALA A 305 -3.05 -3.75 19.10
CA ALA A 305 -2.09 -3.02 19.93
C ALA A 305 -0.69 -3.64 19.86
N LEU A 306 -0.59 -4.97 19.88
CA LEU A 306 0.69 -5.66 19.78
C LEU A 306 1.36 -5.40 18.42
N LEU A 307 0.62 -5.49 17.32
CA LEU A 307 1.16 -5.21 15.98
C LEU A 307 1.54 -3.75 15.79
N HIS A 308 0.75 -2.80 16.30
CA HIS A 308 1.14 -1.39 16.28
C HIS A 308 2.40 -1.15 17.12
N PHE A 309 2.52 -1.78 18.29
CA PHE A 309 3.71 -1.63 19.12
C PHE A 309 4.95 -2.22 18.44
N VAL A 310 4.88 -3.47 17.96
CA VAL A 310 6.01 -4.11 17.30
C VAL A 310 6.35 -3.36 16.01
N GLY A 311 5.37 -3.07 15.16
CA GLY A 311 5.55 -2.30 13.92
C GLY A 311 6.17 -0.92 14.16
N PHE A 312 5.66 -0.17 15.14
CA PHE A 312 6.22 1.13 15.51
C PHE A 312 7.67 1.00 15.98
N THR A 313 7.99 0.02 16.83
CA THR A 313 9.36 -0.19 17.29
C THR A 313 10.28 -0.60 16.14
N THR A 314 9.86 -1.49 15.24
CA THR A 314 10.68 -1.92 14.10
C THR A 314 10.89 -0.81 13.08
N ASP A 315 9.87 -0.01 12.80
CA ASP A 315 9.95 1.12 11.87
C ASP A 315 10.91 2.19 12.41
N PHE A 316 10.75 2.53 13.69
CA PHE A 316 11.56 3.55 14.34
C PHE A 316 13.02 3.11 14.49
N ILE A 317 13.26 1.83 14.82
CA ILE A 317 14.60 1.26 14.93
C ILE A 317 15.23 1.16 13.54
N SER A 318 14.55 0.57 12.54
CA SER A 318 15.14 0.37 11.21
C SER A 318 15.42 1.67 10.45
N GLY A 319 14.71 2.76 10.82
CA GLY A 319 14.74 4.04 10.12
C GLY A 319 14.07 3.97 8.74
N GLN A 320 13.32 2.90 8.46
CA GLN A 320 12.67 2.65 7.17
C GLN A 320 11.18 3.01 7.20
N GLY A 321 10.56 3.05 6.02
CA GLY A 321 9.22 3.57 5.78
C GLY A 321 8.14 3.05 6.74
N ALA A 322 7.11 3.85 6.95
CA ALA A 322 6.01 3.56 7.86
C ALA A 322 5.25 2.29 7.43
N SER A 323 5.22 1.27 8.29
CA SER A 323 4.25 0.18 8.22
C SER A 323 2.83 0.73 8.17
N GLU A 324 1.86 -0.02 7.63
CA GLU A 324 0.44 0.38 7.60
C GLU A 324 -0.12 0.77 8.99
N GLY A 325 0.53 0.35 10.08
CA GLY A 325 0.20 0.74 11.45
C GLY A 325 0.82 2.05 11.95
N SER A 326 1.76 2.66 11.22
CA SER A 326 2.47 3.88 11.61
C SER A 326 1.81 5.12 10.99
N PHE A 327 0.84 5.70 11.71
CA PHE A 327 0.18 7.01 11.47
C PHE A 327 -0.23 7.37 10.02
N GLY A 328 -0.25 6.42 9.07
CA GLY A 328 -0.50 6.66 7.65
C GLY A 328 0.44 7.69 7.02
N ILE A 329 1.71 7.76 7.47
CA ILE A 329 2.59 8.87 7.10
C ILE A 329 3.04 8.72 5.65
N SER A 330 2.76 9.77 4.88
CA SER A 330 3.28 9.95 3.54
C SER A 330 4.09 11.24 3.48
N SER A 331 5.32 11.13 2.98
CA SER A 331 6.16 12.29 2.67
C SER A 331 5.55 13.19 1.60
N THR A 332 4.74 12.64 0.67
CA THR A 332 4.00 13.45 -0.31
C THR A 332 2.88 14.25 0.35
N CYS A 333 2.26 13.76 1.43
CA CYS A 333 1.36 14.59 2.25
C CYS A 333 2.10 15.75 2.91
N LEU A 334 3.30 15.50 3.47
CA LEU A 334 4.11 16.55 4.11
C LEU A 334 4.45 17.70 3.14
N LEU A 335 4.81 17.36 1.91
CA LEU A 335 5.05 18.33 0.84
C LEU A 335 3.78 19.09 0.46
N SER A 336 2.65 18.38 0.36
CA SER A 336 1.35 19.02 0.08
C SER A 336 0.95 20.02 1.17
N TYR A 337 1.31 19.79 2.44
CA TYR A 337 1.07 20.76 3.53
C TYR A 337 1.85 22.06 3.34
N LEU A 338 2.97 22.03 2.61
CA LEU A 338 3.77 23.20 2.26
C LEU A 338 3.34 23.84 0.93
N GLY A 339 2.28 23.33 0.28
CA GLY A 339 1.86 23.78 -1.05
C GLY A 339 2.79 23.34 -2.19
N LEU A 340 3.71 22.41 -1.92
CA LEU A 340 4.57 21.81 -2.94
C LEU A 340 3.86 20.64 -3.61
N SER A 341 4.27 20.30 -4.84
CA SER A 341 3.69 19.17 -5.56
C SER A 341 3.99 17.85 -4.82
N GLY A 342 2.98 17.02 -4.57
CA GLY A 342 3.15 15.72 -3.91
C GLY A 342 3.79 14.65 -4.80
N THR A 343 4.81 14.99 -5.60
CA THR A 343 5.45 14.01 -6.50
C THR A 343 6.44 13.12 -5.74
N LEU A 344 6.58 11.87 -6.20
CA LEU A 344 7.52 10.91 -5.61
C LEU A 344 8.97 11.43 -5.63
N TRP A 345 9.33 12.17 -6.68
CA TRP A 345 10.64 12.82 -6.81
C TRP A 345 10.90 13.85 -5.70
N GLN A 346 9.95 14.74 -5.43
CA GLN A 346 10.11 15.73 -4.36
C GLN A 346 10.16 15.06 -2.98
N ALA A 347 9.38 13.99 -2.78
CA ALA A 347 9.49 13.18 -1.57
C ALA A 347 10.90 12.58 -1.42
N HIS A 348 11.47 12.04 -2.50
CA HIS A 348 12.84 11.54 -2.50
C HIS A 348 13.87 12.63 -2.18
N LEU A 349 13.72 13.82 -2.76
CA LEU A 349 14.58 14.98 -2.43
C LEU A 349 14.49 15.34 -0.94
N LEU A 350 13.28 15.39 -0.37
CA LEU A 350 13.08 15.64 1.06
C LEU A 350 13.79 14.59 1.93
N HIS A 351 13.64 13.32 1.54
CA HIS A 351 14.27 12.19 2.22
C HIS A 351 15.79 12.12 2.08
N THR A 352 16.37 12.79 1.09
CA THR A 352 17.82 12.89 0.89
C THR A 352 18.39 14.14 1.55
N ALA A 353 17.67 15.26 1.45
CA ALA A 353 18.10 16.56 1.98
C ALA A 353 18.26 16.54 3.49
N ILE A 354 17.36 15.88 4.23
CA ILE A 354 17.44 15.78 5.69
C ILE A 354 18.71 15.04 6.14
N PRO A 355 18.98 13.80 5.67
CA PRO A 355 20.26 13.13 5.90
C PRO A 355 21.49 13.96 5.57
N VAL A 356 21.52 14.60 4.40
CA VAL A 356 22.65 15.42 3.96
C VAL A 356 22.85 16.60 4.91
N ALA A 357 21.77 17.30 5.28
CA ALA A 357 21.82 18.40 6.25
C ALA A 357 22.33 17.93 7.61
N LEU A 358 21.90 16.77 8.11
CA LEU A 358 22.37 16.20 9.38
C LEU A 358 23.86 15.86 9.33
N VAL A 359 24.34 15.26 8.23
CA VAL A 359 25.76 14.95 8.05
C VAL A 359 26.60 16.23 7.95
N LEU A 360 26.17 17.21 7.14
CA LEU A 360 26.87 18.49 7.00
C LEU A 360 26.90 19.27 8.31
N THR A 361 25.81 19.26 9.06
CA THR A 361 25.74 19.87 10.41
C THR A 361 26.78 19.22 11.32
N LEU A 362 26.83 17.89 11.35
CA LEU A 362 27.82 17.17 12.16
C LEU A 362 29.26 17.44 11.69
N VAL A 363 29.52 17.52 10.39
CA VAL A 363 30.83 17.89 9.83
C VAL A 363 31.23 19.30 10.28
N ALA A 364 30.31 20.27 10.23
CA ALA A 364 30.56 21.65 10.64
C ALA A 364 30.90 21.78 12.14
N PHE A 365 30.30 20.94 12.99
CA PHE A 365 30.58 20.94 14.43
C PHE A 365 31.81 20.12 14.84
N LEU A 366 32.35 19.28 13.96
CA LEU A 366 33.50 18.43 14.26
C LEU A 366 34.82 19.05 13.80
N PRO A 367 35.93 18.81 14.54
CA PRO A 367 37.25 19.19 14.07
C PRO A 367 37.59 18.44 12.77
N SER A 368 38.42 19.06 11.92
CA SER A 368 38.75 18.57 10.56
C SER A 368 39.23 17.11 10.53
N ASN A 369 39.98 16.68 11.54
CA ASN A 369 40.45 15.29 11.68
C ASN A 369 39.33 14.25 11.93
N ARG A 370 38.10 14.68 12.25
CA ARG A 370 36.94 13.83 12.53
C ARG A 370 35.83 13.90 11.48
N HIS A 371 35.99 14.69 10.41
CA HIS A 371 34.98 14.79 9.35
C HIS A 371 34.62 13.44 8.73
N GLY A 372 35.60 12.56 8.56
CA GLY A 372 35.37 11.19 8.06
C GLY A 372 34.41 10.37 8.94
N VAL A 373 34.38 10.60 10.26
CA VAL A 373 33.46 9.89 11.17
C VAL A 373 32.01 10.27 10.85
N ALA A 374 31.73 11.56 10.64
CA ALA A 374 30.39 12.04 10.31
C ALA A 374 29.88 11.46 8.99
N VAL A 375 30.73 11.45 7.95
CA VAL A 375 30.40 10.88 6.64
C VAL A 375 30.11 9.38 6.76
N VAL A 376 30.97 8.64 7.46
CA VAL A 376 30.84 7.19 7.65
C VAL A 376 29.59 6.81 8.46
N VAL A 377 29.30 7.56 9.53
CA VAL A 377 28.06 7.38 10.31
C VAL A 377 26.83 7.71 9.46
N GLY A 378 26.88 8.81 8.71
CA GLY A 378 25.82 9.23 7.80
C GLY A 378 25.51 8.19 6.73
N LEU A 379 26.54 7.69 6.05
CA LEU A 379 26.40 6.63 5.05
C LEU A 379 25.78 5.38 5.67
N ASN A 380 26.25 4.88 6.82
CA ASN A 380 25.64 3.70 7.44
C ASN A 380 24.17 3.89 7.85
N CYS A 381 23.80 5.08 8.31
CA CYS A 381 22.44 5.35 8.76
C CYS A 381 21.48 5.51 7.58
N PHE A 382 21.87 6.32 6.59
CA PHE A 382 20.95 6.85 5.60
C PHE A 382 21.04 6.15 4.24
N TRP A 383 22.17 5.52 3.92
CA TRP A 383 22.37 4.89 2.61
C TRP A 383 21.29 3.88 2.21
N PRO A 384 20.89 2.93 3.09
CA PRO A 384 19.84 1.98 2.74
C PRO A 384 18.49 2.65 2.50
N VAL A 385 18.19 3.73 3.24
CA VAL A 385 16.94 4.49 3.10
C VAL A 385 16.93 5.25 1.78
N ILE A 386 18.01 5.97 1.45
CA ILE A 386 18.14 6.67 0.17
C ILE A 386 17.96 5.68 -0.99
N PHE A 387 18.61 4.52 -0.92
CA PHE A 387 18.44 3.46 -1.91
C PHE A 387 17.02 2.91 -2.02
N SER A 388 16.31 2.79 -0.90
CA SER A 388 14.92 2.35 -0.93
C SER A 388 14.03 3.29 -1.73
N TYR A 389 14.27 4.62 -1.70
CA TYR A 389 13.52 5.56 -2.53
C TYR A 389 13.84 5.39 -4.02
N PHE A 390 15.08 5.07 -4.38
CA PHE A 390 15.39 4.70 -5.76
C PHE A 390 14.65 3.44 -6.22
N GLY A 391 14.54 2.43 -5.36
CA GLY A 391 13.78 1.21 -5.67
C GLY A 391 12.32 1.47 -6.05
N LYS A 392 11.67 2.47 -5.44
CA LYS A 392 10.30 2.88 -5.79
C LYS A 392 10.15 3.32 -7.24
N HIS A 393 11.21 3.86 -7.85
CA HIS A 393 11.23 4.25 -9.26
C HIS A 393 11.49 3.09 -10.21
N LEU A 394 11.94 1.93 -9.71
CA LEU A 394 12.13 0.72 -10.52
C LEU A 394 10.83 -0.04 -10.76
N TYR A 395 9.82 0.23 -9.93
CA TYR A 395 8.55 -0.47 -10.01
C TYR A 395 7.73 -0.01 -11.24
N CYS A 396 7.53 -0.94 -12.16
CA CYS A 396 6.69 -0.80 -13.34
C CYS A 396 5.89 -2.09 -13.50
N PHE A 397 4.69 -2.00 -14.05
CA PHE A 397 3.82 -3.15 -14.22
C PHE A 397 3.03 -3.05 -15.53
N GLN A 398 2.47 -4.18 -15.93
CA GLN A 398 1.64 -4.30 -17.11
C GLN A 398 0.18 -4.48 -16.69
N PHE A 399 -0.72 -3.76 -17.35
CA PHE A 399 -2.16 -3.82 -17.04
C PHE A 399 -2.91 -4.94 -17.73
N ALA A 400 -2.42 -5.38 -18.90
CA ALA A 400 -3.09 -6.37 -19.72
C ALA A 400 -2.24 -7.64 -19.80
N PRO A 401 -2.84 -8.83 -19.73
CA PRO A 401 -2.12 -10.10 -19.89
C PRO A 401 -1.49 -10.20 -21.30
N GLU A 402 -0.42 -10.98 -21.41
CA GLU A 402 0.21 -11.24 -22.71
C GLU A 402 -0.74 -12.03 -23.63
N GLY A 403 -1.22 -11.41 -24.71
CA GLY A 403 -2.04 -12.09 -25.72
C GLY A 403 -3.19 -11.27 -26.30
N THR A 404 -3.59 -10.17 -25.67
CA THR A 404 -4.59 -9.26 -26.23
C THR A 404 -3.95 -8.37 -27.32
N SER A 405 -4.11 -8.79 -28.57
CA SER A 405 -3.36 -8.38 -29.77
C SER A 405 -3.49 -6.91 -30.21
N GLN A 406 -4.14 -6.04 -29.45
CA GLN A 406 -4.29 -4.61 -29.80
C GLN A 406 -3.87 -3.63 -28.71
N VAL A 407 -3.69 -4.05 -27.46
CA VAL A 407 -3.22 -3.14 -26.41
C VAL A 407 -1.70 -3.20 -26.37
N GLN A 408 -1.08 -2.10 -26.81
CA GLN A 408 0.37 -1.91 -26.85
C GLN A 408 0.97 -2.38 -25.52
N LYS A 409 1.98 -3.27 -25.58
CA LYS A 409 2.73 -3.82 -24.41
C LYS A 409 3.56 -2.73 -23.73
N THR A 410 2.92 -1.68 -23.23
CA THR A 410 3.59 -0.59 -22.54
C THR A 410 3.61 -0.89 -21.06
N PHE A 411 4.80 -1.17 -20.52
CA PHE A 411 5.02 -1.08 -19.08
C PHE A 411 4.75 0.35 -18.65
N GLU A 412 3.76 0.54 -17.77
CA GLU A 412 3.58 1.84 -17.15
C GLU A 412 4.30 1.87 -15.81
N CYS A 413 4.96 3.00 -15.61
CA CYS A 413 5.58 3.36 -14.36
C CYS A 413 4.85 4.66 -13.97
N PRO A 414 3.68 4.60 -13.31
CA PRO A 414 2.80 5.75 -13.13
C PRO A 414 3.44 6.92 -12.35
N PHE A 415 4.62 6.69 -11.76
CA PHE A 415 5.40 7.65 -10.98
C PHE A 415 6.53 8.32 -11.78
N LEU A 416 6.73 7.96 -13.05
CA LEU A 416 7.72 8.54 -13.96
C LEU A 416 7.00 9.05 -15.20
N GLU A 417 6.87 10.38 -15.32
CA GLU A 417 6.11 11.02 -16.40
C GLU A 417 6.77 10.90 -17.78
N GLU A 418 8.10 10.82 -17.86
CA GLU A 418 8.84 10.73 -19.13
C GLU A 418 9.72 9.48 -19.24
N GLU A 419 9.76 8.87 -20.43
CA GLU A 419 10.57 7.68 -20.72
C GLU A 419 12.08 7.92 -20.57
N SER A 420 12.57 9.08 -21.05
CA SER A 420 13.98 9.47 -21.01
C SER A 420 14.53 9.48 -19.58
N HIS A 421 13.75 10.02 -18.63
CA HIS A 421 14.11 10.07 -17.22
C HIS A 421 14.27 8.68 -16.59
N ARG A 422 13.58 7.65 -17.10
CA ARG A 422 13.66 6.28 -16.55
C ARG A 422 15.05 5.68 -16.74
N TYR A 423 15.60 5.78 -17.95
CA TYR A 423 16.92 5.21 -18.25
C TYR A 423 18.03 5.94 -17.50
N VAL A 424 17.99 7.28 -17.50
CA VAL A 424 18.97 8.10 -16.78
C VAL A 424 18.93 7.79 -15.29
N LEU A 425 17.74 7.72 -14.69
CA LEU A 425 17.60 7.43 -13.25
C LEU A 425 18.13 6.04 -12.88
N ARG A 426 17.90 5.01 -13.72
CA ARG A 426 18.45 3.66 -13.51
C ARG A 426 19.97 3.65 -13.58
N ILE A 427 20.55 4.32 -14.58
CA ILE A 427 22.02 4.42 -14.73
C ILE A 427 22.62 5.17 -13.53
N VAL A 428 22.01 6.30 -13.14
CA VAL A 428 22.44 7.09 -11.98
C VAL A 428 22.36 6.24 -10.71
N MET A 429 21.26 5.52 -10.48
CA MET A 429 21.11 4.66 -9.31
C MET A 429 22.18 3.56 -9.27
N VAL A 430 22.38 2.80 -10.35
CA VAL A 430 23.40 1.73 -10.39
C VAL A 430 24.79 2.32 -10.21
N SER A 431 25.09 3.46 -10.84
CA SER A 431 26.38 4.14 -10.70
C SER A 431 26.62 4.58 -9.26
N ILE A 432 25.63 5.22 -8.63
CA ILE A 432 25.68 5.64 -7.22
C ILE A 432 25.85 4.42 -6.30
N PHE A 433 25.15 3.31 -6.57
CA PHE A 433 25.29 2.05 -5.83
C PHE A 433 26.73 1.55 -5.85
N LEU A 434 27.28 1.41 -7.06
CA LEU A 434 28.61 0.88 -7.29
C LEU A 434 29.66 1.80 -6.68
N VAL A 435 29.57 3.11 -6.91
CA VAL A 435 30.52 4.10 -6.39
C VAL A 435 30.59 4.05 -4.87
N VAL A 436 29.45 4.06 -4.17
CA VAL A 436 29.48 4.01 -2.70
C VAL A 436 29.93 2.65 -2.18
N SER A 437 29.58 1.56 -2.86
CA SER A 437 30.10 0.22 -2.53
C SER A 437 31.63 0.17 -2.68
N PHE A 438 32.18 0.70 -3.77
CA PHE A 438 33.62 0.77 -4.00
C PHE A 438 34.31 1.71 -3.01
N ILE A 439 33.72 2.87 -2.68
CA ILE A 439 34.22 3.76 -1.63
C ILE A 439 34.29 3.00 -0.31
N TRP A 440 33.25 2.24 0.05
CA TRP A 440 33.22 1.46 1.28
C TRP A 440 34.26 0.34 1.33
N ILE A 441 34.44 -0.36 0.22
CA ILE A 441 35.48 -1.39 0.09
C ILE A 441 36.85 -0.73 0.21
N GLY A 442 37.09 0.37 -0.52
CA GLY A 442 38.34 1.12 -0.49
C GLY A 442 38.68 1.72 0.87
N LEU A 443 37.68 2.20 1.62
CA LEU A 443 37.85 2.69 2.99
C LEU A 443 38.14 1.53 3.97
N SER A 444 37.56 0.35 3.73
CA SER A 444 37.74 -0.83 4.59
C SER A 444 39.06 -1.57 4.35
N LEU A 445 39.64 -1.44 3.14
CA LEU A 445 40.91 -2.09 2.81
C LEU A 445 42.08 -1.42 3.54
N PRO A 446 42.94 -2.22 4.21
CA PRO A 446 44.13 -1.68 4.86
C PRO A 446 45.11 -1.14 3.81
N LYS A 447 45.60 0.09 4.01
CA LYS A 447 46.79 0.58 3.30
C LYS A 447 48.02 0.01 4.01
N GLU A 448 48.90 -0.66 3.26
CA GLU A 448 50.15 -1.21 3.82
C GLU A 448 50.95 -0.12 4.54
N GLY A 449 51.40 -0.41 5.76
CA GLY A 449 52.19 0.50 6.59
C GLY A 449 51.44 1.67 7.25
N ALA A 450 50.18 1.96 6.87
CA ALA A 450 49.42 3.06 7.46
C ALA A 450 48.48 2.58 8.58
N LYS A 451 48.44 3.31 9.70
CA LYS A 451 47.39 3.11 10.70
C LYS A 451 46.03 3.38 10.05
N PRO A 452 45.04 2.47 10.16
CA PRO A 452 43.73 2.69 9.57
C PRO A 452 43.14 3.99 10.13
N PRO A 453 42.43 4.77 9.31
CA PRO A 453 41.89 6.03 9.78
C PRO A 453 40.85 5.79 10.88
N LEU A 454 40.77 6.71 11.84
CA LEU A 454 39.99 6.56 13.07
C LEU A 454 38.52 6.21 12.82
N HIS A 455 37.94 6.73 11.74
CA HIS A 455 36.56 6.46 11.32
C HIS A 455 36.33 5.01 10.84
N VAL A 456 37.33 4.37 10.22
CA VAL A 456 37.26 2.96 9.81
C VAL A 456 37.49 2.06 11.01
N ILE A 457 38.39 2.45 11.92
CA ILE A 457 38.63 1.71 13.16
C ILE A 457 37.34 1.59 13.94
N PHE A 458 36.57 2.67 14.08
CA PHE A 458 35.33 2.67 14.85
C PHE A 458 34.39 1.51 14.49
N LEU A 459 34.17 1.28 13.20
CA LEU A 459 33.26 0.25 12.71
C LEU A 459 33.91 -1.13 12.68
N SER A 460 35.17 -1.20 12.25
CA SER A 460 35.85 -2.48 12.06
C SER A 460 36.38 -3.10 13.35
N ARG A 461 36.36 -2.37 14.48
CA ARG A 461 37.05 -2.77 15.72
C ARG A 461 36.57 -4.10 16.31
N ALA A 462 35.28 -4.36 16.18
CA ALA A 462 34.63 -5.56 16.71
C ALA A 462 34.97 -6.83 15.91
N TYR A 463 35.44 -6.67 14.67
CA TYR A 463 35.71 -7.78 13.75
C TYR A 463 37.17 -8.25 13.83
N ARG A 464 37.40 -9.49 13.40
CA ARG A 464 38.72 -10.05 13.12
C ARG A 464 39.38 -9.26 11.99
N GLN A 465 40.70 -9.19 12.00
CA GLN A 465 41.45 -8.42 11.00
C GLN A 465 41.26 -8.96 9.58
N SER A 466 41.05 -10.27 9.42
CA SER A 466 40.69 -10.91 8.15
C SER A 466 39.28 -10.58 7.65
N CYS A 467 38.38 -10.14 8.54
CA CYS A 467 36.97 -9.88 8.26
C CYS A 467 36.62 -8.39 8.32
N ARG A 468 37.56 -7.48 8.03
CA ARG A 468 37.28 -6.03 8.06
C ARG A 468 36.21 -5.59 7.05
N LEU A 469 36.11 -6.30 5.92
CA LEU A 469 35.08 -6.08 4.90
C LEU A 469 33.67 -6.48 5.37
N TRP A 470 33.52 -7.09 6.54
CA TRP A 470 32.22 -7.50 7.06
C TRP A 470 31.28 -6.31 7.29
N GLU A 471 31.81 -5.13 7.61
CA GLU A 471 30.96 -3.93 7.72
C GLU A 471 30.32 -3.57 6.37
N SER A 472 31.09 -3.71 5.28
CA SER A 472 30.57 -3.51 3.92
C SER A 472 29.51 -4.54 3.57
N GLU A 473 29.69 -5.82 3.94
CA GLU A 473 28.65 -6.86 3.78
C GLU A 473 27.36 -6.45 4.49
N ARG A 474 27.44 -6.01 5.75
CA ARG A 474 26.25 -5.62 6.54
C ARG A 474 25.51 -4.44 5.92
N LEU A 475 26.25 -3.43 5.47
CA LEU A 475 25.67 -2.28 4.78
C LEU A 475 24.99 -2.72 3.48
N MET A 476 25.66 -3.53 2.67
CA MET A 476 25.11 -4.06 1.41
C MET A 476 23.87 -4.91 1.65
N ARG A 477 23.89 -5.80 2.64
CA ARG A 477 22.73 -6.59 3.07
C ARG A 477 21.55 -5.70 3.40
N LYS A 478 21.76 -4.67 4.24
CA LYS A 478 20.69 -3.73 4.61
C LYS A 478 20.16 -3.00 3.38
N THR A 479 21.03 -2.50 2.51
CA THR A 479 20.65 -1.81 1.27
C THR A 479 19.91 -2.72 0.29
N LEU A 480 20.32 -3.98 0.12
CA LEU A 480 19.66 -4.94 -0.75
C LEU A 480 18.28 -5.32 -0.22
N LEU A 481 18.14 -5.51 1.10
CA LEU A 481 16.84 -5.75 1.73
C LEU A 481 15.90 -4.56 1.51
N THR A 482 16.35 -3.33 1.77
CA THR A 482 15.48 -2.15 1.59
C THR A 482 15.11 -1.90 0.13
N LEU A 483 16.06 -2.13 -0.78
CA LEU A 483 15.85 -2.00 -2.21
C LEU A 483 14.87 -3.07 -2.72
N ALA A 484 15.03 -4.33 -2.31
CA ALA A 484 14.11 -5.40 -2.68
C ALA A 484 12.69 -5.07 -2.20
N VAL A 485 12.56 -4.53 -0.98
CA VAL A 485 11.26 -4.19 -0.40
C VAL A 485 10.56 -3.07 -1.17
N SER A 486 11.30 -2.05 -1.58
CA SER A 486 10.72 -0.90 -2.27
C SER A 486 10.54 -1.11 -3.78
N ALA A 487 11.38 -1.93 -4.41
CA ALA A 487 11.27 -2.28 -5.82
C ALA A 487 10.18 -3.33 -6.10
N LEU A 488 9.90 -4.18 -5.12
CA LEU A 488 8.88 -5.24 -5.22
C LEU A 488 7.81 -5.00 -4.14
N PRO A 489 6.83 -4.11 -4.36
CA PRO A 489 5.78 -3.86 -3.38
C PRO A 489 4.97 -5.14 -3.13
N ILE A 490 4.71 -5.42 -1.84
CA ILE A 490 4.02 -6.62 -1.36
C ILE A 490 2.68 -6.84 -2.08
N THR A 491 1.97 -5.75 -2.36
CA THR A 491 0.65 -5.79 -3.00
C THR A 491 0.67 -6.39 -4.40
N SER A 492 1.80 -6.29 -5.11
CA SER A 492 1.95 -6.78 -6.49
C SER A 492 2.54 -8.19 -6.57
N SER A 493 3.60 -8.47 -5.82
CA SER A 493 4.28 -9.77 -5.88
C SER A 493 4.96 -10.11 -4.55
N SER A 494 4.14 -10.43 -3.56
CA SER A 494 4.60 -10.84 -2.22
C SER A 494 5.56 -12.04 -2.27
N ALA A 495 5.30 -13.02 -3.13
CA ALA A 495 6.14 -14.21 -3.29
C ALA A 495 7.55 -13.86 -3.81
N LEU A 496 7.66 -13.06 -4.87
CA LEU A 496 8.97 -12.68 -5.42
C LEU A 496 9.77 -11.86 -4.40
N GLN A 497 9.11 -10.94 -3.70
CA GLN A 497 9.74 -10.15 -2.65
C GLN A 497 10.25 -11.03 -1.50
N LEU A 498 9.45 -12.01 -1.05
CA LEU A 498 9.85 -12.97 -0.02
C LEU A 498 11.03 -13.84 -0.46
N VAL A 499 11.06 -14.28 -1.72
CA VAL A 499 12.20 -15.02 -2.28
C VAL A 499 13.46 -14.15 -2.27
N CYS A 500 13.37 -12.87 -2.66
CA CYS A 500 14.51 -11.95 -2.61
C CYS A 500 14.99 -11.72 -1.18
N ILE A 501 14.09 -11.46 -0.23
CA ILE A 501 14.44 -11.27 1.19
C ILE A 501 15.07 -12.55 1.76
N GLY A 502 14.45 -13.71 1.52
CA GLY A 502 14.95 -15.01 1.95
C GLY A 502 16.32 -15.31 1.37
N GLY A 503 16.55 -15.05 0.08
CA GLY A 503 17.85 -15.19 -0.57
C GLY A 503 18.92 -14.34 0.10
N VAL A 504 18.66 -13.06 0.34
CA VAL A 504 19.61 -12.16 1.02
C VAL A 504 19.92 -12.61 2.45
N VAL A 505 18.89 -13.01 3.22
CA VAL A 505 19.07 -13.50 4.59
C VAL A 505 19.85 -14.81 4.62
N MET A 506 19.55 -15.76 3.72
CA MET A 506 20.23 -17.06 3.66
C MET A 506 21.68 -16.93 3.24
N VAL A 507 21.99 -16.10 2.23
CA VAL A 507 23.38 -15.83 1.82
C VAL A 507 24.14 -15.20 2.98
N SER A 508 23.55 -14.25 3.69
CA SER A 508 24.20 -13.61 4.82
C SER A 508 24.40 -14.56 6.01
N LEU A 509 23.41 -15.40 6.32
CA LEU A 509 23.53 -16.45 7.33
C LEU A 509 24.67 -17.41 7.01
N TYR A 510 24.75 -17.86 5.75
CA TYR A 510 25.82 -18.73 5.27
C TYR A 510 27.20 -18.07 5.42
N LEU A 511 27.36 -16.84 4.91
CA LEU A 511 28.62 -16.11 5.01
C LEU A 511 29.02 -15.87 6.47
N HIS A 512 28.06 -15.57 7.34
CA HIS A 512 28.32 -15.30 8.75
C HIS A 512 28.74 -16.57 9.49
N ALA A 513 28.05 -17.68 9.24
CA ALA A 513 28.37 -18.99 9.82
C ALA A 513 29.76 -19.48 9.37
N ALA A 514 30.13 -19.24 8.10
CA ALA A 514 31.42 -19.64 7.56
C ALA A 514 32.59 -18.81 8.09
N LEU A 515 32.41 -17.48 8.25
CA LEU A 515 33.52 -16.57 8.57
C LEU A 515 33.65 -16.23 10.05
N LEU A 516 32.57 -16.30 10.84
CA LEU A 516 32.53 -15.92 12.26
C LEU A 516 33.29 -14.60 12.53
N PRO A 517 32.84 -13.50 11.92
CA PRO A 517 33.63 -12.27 11.74
C PRO A 517 33.98 -11.56 13.05
N TYR A 518 33.20 -11.73 14.12
CA TYR A 518 33.47 -11.06 15.40
C TYR A 518 34.65 -11.69 16.15
N LYS A 519 35.40 -10.87 16.89
CA LYS A 519 36.45 -11.35 17.82
C LYS A 519 35.87 -12.17 18.96
N THR A 520 34.72 -11.74 19.50
CA THR A 520 34.06 -12.39 20.63
C THR A 520 33.01 -13.38 20.12
N MET A 521 33.13 -14.65 20.52
CA MET A 521 32.20 -15.71 20.10
C MET A 521 30.73 -15.40 20.43
N ARG A 522 30.46 -14.71 21.54
CA ARG A 522 29.09 -14.30 21.91
C ARG A 522 28.42 -13.44 20.85
N PHE A 523 29.14 -12.51 20.23
CA PHE A 523 28.56 -11.66 19.18
C PHE A 523 28.32 -12.43 17.88
N ASN A 524 29.18 -13.40 17.55
CA ASN A 524 28.94 -14.30 16.43
C ASN A 524 27.69 -15.15 16.65
N LEU A 525 27.53 -15.72 17.86
CA LEU A 525 26.37 -16.51 18.21
C LEU A 525 25.08 -15.67 18.15
N THR A 526 25.09 -14.47 18.75
CA THR A 526 23.94 -13.57 18.71
C THR A 526 23.52 -13.21 17.28
N GLU A 527 24.46 -12.80 16.42
CA GLU A 527 24.13 -12.49 15.01
C GLU A 527 23.63 -13.72 14.26
N CYS A 528 24.25 -14.89 14.49
CA CYS A 528 23.80 -16.15 13.87
C CYS A 528 22.38 -16.50 14.30
N THR A 529 22.04 -16.35 15.59
CA THR A 529 20.68 -16.53 16.11
C THR A 529 19.71 -15.55 15.46
N LEU A 530 20.07 -14.26 15.36
CA LEU A 530 19.21 -13.25 14.72
C LEU A 530 18.93 -13.56 13.25
N LEU A 531 19.96 -13.95 12.48
CA LEU A 531 19.82 -14.34 11.08
C LEU A 531 19.01 -15.63 10.91
N THR A 532 19.19 -16.60 11.82
CA THR A 532 18.39 -17.84 11.83
C THR A 532 16.93 -17.56 12.14
N THR A 533 16.65 -16.72 13.14
CA THR A 533 15.27 -16.30 13.46
C THR A 533 14.65 -15.53 12.30
N ALA A 534 15.40 -14.66 11.64
CA ALA A 534 14.94 -13.95 10.45
C ALA A 534 14.60 -14.92 9.31
N ALA A 535 15.46 -15.91 9.03
CA ALA A 535 15.21 -16.94 8.02
C ALA A 535 13.98 -17.78 8.35
N LEU A 536 13.81 -18.18 9.62
CA LEU A 536 12.62 -18.89 10.10
C LEU A 536 11.35 -18.06 9.92
N MET A 537 11.39 -16.77 10.29
CA MET A 537 10.26 -15.86 10.07
C MET A 537 9.92 -15.74 8.58
N THR A 538 10.93 -15.61 7.70
CA THR A 538 10.71 -15.57 6.25
C THR A 538 10.06 -16.86 5.75
N ALA A 539 10.48 -18.03 6.23
CA ALA A 539 9.87 -19.31 5.89
C ALA A 539 8.41 -19.41 6.34
N ILE A 540 8.10 -18.98 7.58
CA ILE A 540 6.72 -18.97 8.09
C ILE A 540 5.84 -18.01 7.27
N VAL A 541 6.31 -16.81 6.96
CA VAL A 541 5.54 -15.83 6.16
C VAL A 541 5.40 -16.30 4.71
N SER A 542 6.40 -16.98 4.15
CA SER A 542 6.27 -17.64 2.85
C SER A 542 5.23 -18.75 2.87
N GLY A 543 5.16 -19.54 3.95
CA GLY A 543 4.10 -20.53 4.15
C GLY A 543 2.72 -19.88 4.26
N LEU A 544 2.60 -18.81 5.06
CA LEU A 544 1.37 -18.06 5.24
C LEU A 544 0.87 -17.46 3.92
N THR A 545 1.74 -16.85 3.13
CA THR A 545 1.37 -16.26 1.83
C THR A 545 1.01 -17.32 0.79
N ALA A 546 1.73 -18.44 0.75
CA ALA A 546 1.35 -19.56 -0.12
C ALA A 546 0.01 -20.18 0.30
N TYR A 547 -0.27 -20.22 1.60
CA TYR A 547 -1.52 -20.75 2.13
C TYR A 547 -2.72 -19.85 1.79
N ASP A 548 -2.61 -18.52 2.01
CA ASP A 548 -3.63 -17.51 1.67
C ASP A 548 -3.96 -17.53 0.17
N CYS A 549 -2.99 -17.85 -0.69
CA CYS A 549 -3.21 -17.92 -2.15
C CYS A 549 -3.84 -19.22 -2.65
N TYR A 550 -3.57 -20.39 -2.05
CA TYR A 550 -3.89 -21.68 -2.67
C TYR A 550 -4.73 -22.64 -1.81
N TRP A 551 -4.71 -22.50 -0.48
CA TRP A 551 -5.18 -23.56 0.43
C TRP A 551 -6.17 -23.09 1.50
N GLY A 552 -6.60 -21.81 1.47
CA GLY A 552 -7.30 -21.06 2.53
C GLY A 552 -8.57 -21.66 3.16
N LEU A 553 -8.46 -22.83 3.80
CA LEU A 553 -9.58 -23.56 4.40
C LEU A 553 -9.47 -23.70 5.93
N MET A 554 -8.29 -23.47 6.53
CA MET A 554 -8.10 -23.55 8.00
C MET A 554 -7.51 -22.27 8.59
N LEU A 555 -8.41 -21.43 9.13
CA LEU A 555 -8.09 -20.16 9.80
C LEU A 555 -7.14 -20.34 11.01
N ASP A 556 -7.25 -21.47 11.72
CA ASP A 556 -6.42 -21.76 12.90
C ASP A 556 -4.93 -21.85 12.56
N VAL A 557 -4.58 -22.39 11.39
CA VAL A 557 -3.20 -22.53 10.94
C VAL A 557 -2.62 -21.16 10.58
N GLU A 558 -3.40 -20.31 9.92
CA GLU A 558 -3.01 -18.93 9.61
C GLU A 558 -2.79 -18.12 10.89
N PHE A 559 -3.69 -18.23 11.87
CA PHE A 559 -3.52 -17.60 13.17
C PHE A 559 -2.26 -18.09 13.88
N ALA A 560 -2.03 -19.40 13.92
CA ALA A 560 -0.82 -19.96 14.51
C ALA A 560 0.46 -19.41 13.85
N MET A 561 0.49 -19.31 12.52
CA MET A 561 1.61 -18.73 11.77
C MET A 561 1.80 -17.24 12.09
N ILE A 562 0.73 -16.45 12.09
CA ILE A 562 0.75 -15.01 12.41
C ILE A 562 1.28 -14.78 13.83
N PHE A 563 0.71 -15.45 14.83
CA PHE A 563 1.15 -15.32 16.22
C PHE A 563 2.59 -15.79 16.42
N SER A 564 3.03 -16.84 15.71
CA SER A 564 4.41 -17.30 15.75
C SER A 564 5.37 -16.26 15.19
N THR A 565 5.07 -15.66 14.04
CA THR A 565 5.91 -14.61 13.44
C THR A 565 5.98 -13.36 14.33
N VAL A 566 4.84 -12.87 14.83
CA VAL A 566 4.77 -11.70 15.72
C VAL A 566 5.49 -11.98 17.04
N GLY A 567 5.28 -13.17 17.62
CA GLY A 567 5.91 -13.60 18.86
C GLY A 567 7.43 -13.71 18.73
N LEU A 568 7.94 -14.32 17.64
CA LEU A 568 9.38 -14.39 17.36
C LEU A 568 10.01 -13.01 17.22
N ALA A 569 9.36 -12.10 16.50
CA ALA A 569 9.84 -10.72 16.35
C ALA A 569 9.89 -9.98 17.69
N ALA A 570 8.78 -10.00 18.43
CA ALA A 570 8.64 -9.29 19.71
C ALA A 570 9.62 -9.81 20.77
N LEU A 571 9.71 -11.14 20.92
CA LEU A 571 10.61 -11.78 21.89
C LEU A 571 12.08 -11.47 21.56
N THR A 572 12.47 -11.58 20.29
CA THR A 572 13.85 -11.32 19.85
C THR A 572 14.22 -9.86 20.08
N CYS A 573 13.35 -8.92 19.72
CA CYS A 573 13.55 -7.49 19.99
C CYS A 573 13.66 -7.21 21.49
N ALA A 574 12.78 -7.78 22.32
CA ALA A 574 12.80 -7.59 23.77
C ALA A 574 14.11 -8.11 24.40
N VAL A 575 14.57 -9.30 24.00
CA VAL A 575 15.84 -9.88 24.46
C VAL A 575 17.03 -9.00 24.06
N MET A 576 17.07 -8.54 22.80
CA MET A 576 18.14 -7.66 22.32
C MET A 576 18.16 -6.32 23.04
N ILE A 577 16.99 -5.69 23.24
CA ILE A 577 16.87 -4.43 24.00
C ILE A 577 17.37 -4.63 25.43
N PHE A 578 16.97 -5.72 26.10
CA PHE A 578 17.45 -6.05 27.43
C PHE A 578 18.98 -6.21 27.46
N MET A 579 19.56 -6.93 26.49
CA MET A 579 21.00 -7.08 26.38
C MET A 579 21.72 -5.74 26.16
N ILE A 580 21.20 -4.89 25.28
CA ILE A 580 21.73 -3.54 25.01
C ILE A 580 21.70 -2.70 26.28
N VAL A 581 20.55 -2.63 26.96
CA VAL A 581 20.37 -1.86 28.21
C VAL A 581 21.34 -2.34 29.29
N ARG A 582 21.47 -3.66 29.45
CA ARG A 582 22.40 -4.25 30.43
C ARG A 582 23.86 -3.87 30.13
N GLU A 583 24.29 -3.96 28.88
CA GLU A 583 25.66 -3.58 28.51
C GLU A 583 25.88 -2.06 28.59
N LEU A 584 24.88 -1.23 28.27
CA LEU A 584 24.94 0.22 28.49
C LEU A 584 25.10 0.57 29.98
N PHE A 585 24.37 -0.11 30.88
CA PHE A 585 24.54 0.07 32.31
C PHE A 585 25.94 -0.36 32.79
N ARG A 586 26.48 -1.46 32.27
CA ARG A 586 27.84 -1.92 32.58
C ARG A 586 28.89 -0.90 32.12
N GLU A 587 28.80 -0.44 30.86
CA GLU A 587 29.70 0.57 30.31
C GLU A 587 29.65 1.88 31.12
N ARG A 588 28.46 2.33 31.53
CA ARG A 588 28.30 3.51 32.40
C ARG A 588 28.95 3.32 33.77
N ARG A 589 28.81 2.13 34.39
CA ARG A 589 29.45 1.82 35.68
C ARG A 589 30.98 1.79 35.54
N SER A 590 31.51 1.10 34.53
CA SER A 590 32.95 1.06 34.27
C SER A 590 33.53 2.45 34.02
N ARG A 591 32.82 3.32 33.28
CA ARG A 591 33.25 4.72 33.09
C ARG A 591 33.25 5.52 34.39
N ARG A 592 32.26 5.35 35.27
CA ARG A 592 32.25 6.02 36.57
C ARG A 592 33.43 5.58 37.43
N ALA A 593 33.74 4.27 37.45
CA ALA A 593 34.89 3.72 38.16
C ALA A 593 36.23 4.24 37.60
N ASN A 594 36.39 4.27 36.27
CA ASN A 594 37.59 4.80 35.64
C ASN A 594 37.77 6.30 35.91
N ARG A 595 36.67 7.07 35.92
CA ARG A 595 36.71 8.50 36.28
C ARG A 595 37.05 8.72 37.75
N SER A 596 36.53 7.90 38.67
CA SER A 596 36.91 8.00 40.09
C SER A 596 38.38 7.63 40.30
N MET A 597 38.90 6.59 39.64
CA MET A 597 40.32 6.25 39.70
C MET A 597 41.22 7.34 39.09
N SER A 598 40.79 7.95 37.97
CA SER A 598 41.54 9.04 37.34
C SER A 598 41.53 10.31 38.20
N ARG A 599 40.40 10.61 38.86
CA ARG A 599 40.33 11.72 39.84
C ARG A 599 41.20 11.46 41.06
N ALA A 600 41.23 10.22 41.57
CA ALA A 600 42.09 9.86 42.71
C ALA A 600 43.58 9.95 42.36
N LYS A 601 43.98 9.59 41.13
CA LYS A 601 45.36 9.77 40.65
C LYS A 601 45.73 11.23 40.39
N ASN A 602 44.77 12.06 39.96
CA ASN A 602 45.00 13.46 39.63
C ASN A 602 44.76 14.42 40.80
N GLN A 603 44.22 13.96 41.92
CA GLN A 603 44.30 14.73 43.15
C GLN A 603 45.79 14.82 43.48
N PRO A 604 46.39 16.03 43.43
CA PRO A 604 47.77 16.18 43.86
C PRO A 604 47.84 15.57 45.25
N ALA A 605 48.85 14.72 45.49
CA ALA A 605 49.12 14.26 46.84
C ALA A 605 49.17 15.54 47.68
N VAL A 606 48.10 15.80 48.45
CA VAL A 606 48.09 16.91 49.37
C VAL A 606 49.17 16.51 50.35
N GLU A 607 50.37 17.05 50.12
CA GLU A 607 51.50 16.90 51.02
C GLU A 607 50.94 17.25 52.38
N ALA A 608 50.74 16.24 53.23
CA ALA A 608 50.15 16.42 54.54
C ALA A 608 51.08 17.41 55.27
N PRO A 609 50.67 18.68 55.50
CA PRO A 609 51.58 19.69 56.02
C PRO A 609 52.07 19.36 57.45
N TRP A 610 51.42 18.39 58.08
CA TRP A 610 51.64 17.97 59.47
C TRP A 610 52.84 17.02 59.67
N LEU A 611 53.46 16.49 58.60
CA LEU A 611 54.63 15.60 58.72
C LEU A 611 55.98 16.33 58.73
N TRP A 612 56.01 17.65 58.49
CA TRP A 612 57.22 18.46 58.65
C TRP A 612 57.42 18.99 60.08
N GLY A 613 56.41 18.92 60.95
CA GLY A 613 56.47 19.44 62.33
C GLY A 613 57.23 18.55 63.32
N THR A 614 57.43 17.26 63.05
CA THR A 614 58.07 16.31 63.98
C THR A 614 59.52 15.99 63.64
N TYR A 615 60.03 16.40 62.47
CA TYR A 615 61.43 16.19 62.09
C TYR A 615 62.40 17.27 62.61
N LEU A 616 61.89 18.42 63.08
CA LEU A 616 62.70 19.49 63.67
C LEU A 616 62.81 19.43 65.20
N ALA A 617 62.06 18.56 65.88
CA ALA A 617 62.09 18.43 67.35
C ALA A 617 63.07 17.36 67.87
N ARG A 618 63.91 16.76 67.02
CA ARG A 618 64.88 15.70 67.41
C ARG A 618 66.34 16.07 67.17
N ARG A 619 66.63 17.38 67.05
CA ARG A 619 67.99 17.90 66.82
C ARG A 619 68.39 19.07 67.73
N SER A 620 67.74 19.20 68.88
CA SER A 620 68.23 20.02 70.01
C SER A 620 68.57 19.09 71.17
#